data_AF-A0A414Q811-F1
#
_entry.id   AF-A0A414Q811-F1
#
_cell.length_a   1.000
_cell.length_b   1.000
_cell.length_c   1.000
_cell.angle_alpha   90.00
_cell.angle_beta   90.00
_cell.angle_gamma   90.00
#
_symmetry.space_group_name_H-M   'P 1'
#
loop_
_entity.id
_entity.type
_entity.pdbx_description
1 polymer ?
#
loop_
_entity_poly.entity_id
_entity_poly.type
_entity_poly.pdbx_seq_one_letter_code
_entity_poly.pdbx_strand_id
1 'polypeptide(L)'
;MKAKIKATGEIVEVEDLYDDGTALVKGRYFKVSELDFFDNFETIDWEQRRYELAKSAIQGLISNSFWMKNLGMFLDEHPDSKIDVIETISIESINYADALIKKLKGK
;
A
#
# COMPACT_ATOMS: atom_id res chain seq x y z
N MET A 1 -12.04 16.97 8.48
CA MET A 1 -10.66 16.49 8.81
C MET A 1 -10.78 15.20 9.62
N LYS A 2 -9.71 14.45 9.87
CA LYS A 2 -9.79 13.24 10.71
C LYS A 2 -8.82 13.31 11.88
N ALA A 3 -9.22 12.71 12.98
CA ALA A 3 -8.44 12.66 14.22
C ALA A 3 -8.54 11.28 14.88
N LYS A 4 -7.57 10.95 15.73
CA LYS A 4 -7.64 9.77 16.61
C LYS A 4 -8.00 10.22 18.00
N ILE A 5 -8.98 9.56 18.61
CA ILE A 5 -9.32 9.76 20.01
C ILE A 5 -8.21 9.11 20.86
N LYS A 6 -7.49 9.89 21.67
CA LYS A 6 -6.33 9.39 22.44
C LYS A 6 -6.68 8.25 23.40
N ALA A 7 -7.88 8.31 24.01
CA ALA A 7 -8.31 7.33 25.00
C ALA A 7 -8.62 5.95 24.39
N THR A 8 -9.15 5.90 23.16
CA THR A 8 -9.63 4.66 22.52
C THR A 8 -8.77 4.20 21.35
N GLY A 9 -7.97 5.10 20.77
CA GLY A 9 -7.27 4.85 19.51
C GLY A 9 -8.19 4.83 18.28
N GLU A 10 -9.49 5.10 18.43
CA GLU A 10 -10.45 5.14 17.33
C GLU A 10 -10.18 6.33 16.41
N ILE A 11 -10.18 6.09 15.09
CA ILE A 11 -10.07 7.15 14.09
C ILE A 11 -11.46 7.61 13.68
N VAL A 12 -11.69 8.91 13.80
CA VAL A 12 -12.99 9.56 13.62
C VAL A 12 -12.88 10.75 12.68
N GLU A 13 -14.00 11.08 12.04
CA GLU A 13 -14.14 12.30 11.24
C GLU A 13 -14.57 13.44 12.15
N VAL A 14 -13.84 14.55 12.06
CA VAL A 14 -14.13 15.79 12.77
C VAL A 14 -14.99 16.64 11.85
N GLU A 15 -16.21 16.90 12.32
CA GLU A 15 -17.27 17.63 11.62
C GLU A 15 -17.03 19.13 11.67
N ASP A 16 -16.60 19.65 12.82
CA ASP A 16 -16.37 21.08 13.04
C ASP A 16 -15.32 21.34 14.14
N LEU A 17 -14.71 22.52 14.11
CA LEU A 17 -13.76 23.02 15.10
C LEU A 17 -14.19 24.41 15.58
N TYR A 18 -14.22 24.59 16.90
CA TYR A 18 -14.61 25.84 17.53
C TYR A 18 -13.42 26.54 18.18
N ASP A 19 -13.48 27.87 18.24
CA ASP A 19 -12.43 28.73 18.82
C ASP A 19 -12.22 28.50 20.33
N ASP A 20 -13.15 27.82 21.00
CA ASP A 20 -13.07 27.47 22.43
C ASP A 20 -12.25 26.19 22.70
N GLY A 21 -11.61 25.63 21.66
CA GLY A 21 -10.80 24.42 21.75
C GLY A 21 -11.63 23.14 21.83
N THR A 22 -12.86 23.15 21.32
CA THR A 22 -13.70 21.96 21.17
C THR A 22 -13.84 21.54 19.70
N ALA A 23 -14.04 20.24 19.49
CA ALA A 23 -14.26 19.63 18.19
C ALA A 23 -15.56 18.84 18.20
N LEU A 24 -16.36 18.95 17.13
CA LEU A 24 -17.56 18.15 16.93
C LEU A 24 -17.19 16.86 16.20
N VAL A 25 -17.52 15.72 16.81
CA VAL A 25 -17.23 14.38 16.30
C VAL A 25 -18.43 13.47 16.54
N LYS A 26 -19.06 12.95 15.48
CA LYS A 26 -20.21 12.05 15.55
C LYS A 26 -21.33 12.60 16.46
N GLY A 27 -21.61 13.90 16.36
CA GLY A 27 -22.59 14.60 17.20
C GLY A 27 -22.21 14.74 18.69
N ARG A 28 -20.96 14.49 19.07
CA ARG A 28 -20.43 14.69 20.44
C ARG A 28 -19.27 15.67 20.43
N TYR A 29 -19.11 16.40 21.54
CA TYR A 29 -18.03 17.37 21.71
C TYR A 29 -16.83 16.73 22.41
N PHE A 30 -15.64 16.95 21.85
CA PHE A 30 -14.36 16.56 22.42
C PHE A 30 -13.48 17.79 22.61
N LYS A 31 -12.59 17.78 23.61
CA LYS A 31 -11.53 18.79 23.67
C LYS A 31 -10.49 18.46 22.61
N VAL A 32 -9.98 19.48 21.92
CA VAL A 32 -8.91 19.35 20.91
C VAL A 32 -7.68 18.64 21.50
N SER A 33 -7.38 18.85 22.78
CA SER A 33 -6.28 18.16 23.49
C SER A 33 -6.46 16.64 23.64
N GLU A 34 -7.69 16.13 23.54
CA GLU A 34 -8.04 14.70 23.60
C GLU A 34 -7.93 14.01 22.24
N LEU A 35 -7.69 14.78 21.19
CA LEU A 35 -7.60 14.34 19.81
C LEU A 35 -6.16 14.47 19.31
N ASP A 36 -5.71 13.48 18.55
CA ASP A 36 -4.54 13.61 17.68
C ASP A 36 -5.05 13.92 16.28
N PHE A 37 -4.92 15.18 15.85
CA PHE A 37 -5.24 15.58 14.49
C PHE A 37 -4.15 15.08 13.55
N PHE A 38 -4.59 14.43 12.47
CA PHE A 38 -3.68 14.03 11.41
C PHE A 38 -3.81 15.04 10.29
N ASP A 39 -2.78 15.85 10.08
CA ASP A 39 -2.73 16.84 9.00
C ASP A 39 -2.83 16.18 7.62
N ASN A 40 -2.52 14.89 7.54
CA ASN A 40 -2.78 14.07 6.38
C ASN A 40 -3.41 12.77 6.86
N PHE A 41 -4.67 12.53 6.51
CA PHE A 41 -4.98 11.18 6.06
C PHE A 41 -4.14 11.01 4.81
N GLU A 42 -2.93 10.49 5.02
CA GLU A 42 -1.91 10.23 4.02
C GLU A 42 -2.61 9.97 2.70
N THR A 43 -2.48 10.87 1.73
CA THR A 43 -2.57 10.46 0.34
C THR A 43 -1.59 9.32 0.25
N ILE A 44 -2.10 8.08 0.34
CA ILE A 44 -1.28 6.89 0.26
C ILE A 44 -0.45 7.12 -0.97
N ASP A 45 0.87 7.19 -0.79
CA ASP A 45 1.76 7.28 -1.93
C ASP A 45 1.65 5.94 -2.64
N TRP A 46 0.72 5.88 -3.59
CA TRP A 46 0.36 4.67 -4.28
C TRP A 46 1.50 4.16 -5.13
N GLU A 47 2.41 5.05 -5.56
CA GLU A 47 3.60 4.66 -6.30
C GLU A 47 4.62 4.03 -5.36
N GLN A 48 4.88 4.64 -4.20
CA GLN A 48 5.73 4.02 -3.17
C GLN A 48 5.16 2.67 -2.71
N ARG A 49 3.83 2.58 -2.53
CA ARG A 49 3.17 1.33 -2.14
C ARG A 49 3.27 0.28 -3.24
N ARG A 50 3.14 0.67 -4.51
CA ARG A 50 3.30 -0.21 -5.68
C ARG A 50 4.72 -0.76 -5.77
N TYR A 51 5.73 0.09 -5.57
CA TYR A 51 7.13 -0.32 -5.55
C TYR A 51 7.40 -1.38 -4.47
N GLU A 52 6.96 -1.17 -3.23
CA GLU A 52 7.18 -2.13 -2.14
C GLU A 52 6.45 -3.47 -2.36
N LEU A 53 5.25 -3.42 -2.95
CA LEU A 53 4.51 -4.64 -3.33
C LEU A 53 5.20 -5.40 -4.46
N ALA A 54 5.64 -4.70 -5.51
CA ALA A 54 6.36 -5.31 -6.62
C ALA A 54 7.69 -5.91 -6.16
N LYS A 55 8.47 -5.20 -5.33
CA LYS A 55 9.71 -5.72 -4.72
C LYS A 55 9.46 -7.01 -3.93
N SER A 56 8.37 -7.07 -3.19
CA SER A 56 7.97 -8.27 -2.43
C SER A 56 7.57 -9.43 -3.35
N ALA A 57 6.87 -9.14 -4.45
CA ALA A 57 6.54 -10.13 -5.48
C ALA A 57 7.79 -10.67 -6.17
N ILE A 58 8.77 -9.82 -6.52
CA ILE A 58 10.07 -10.24 -7.07
C ILE A 58 10.71 -11.26 -6.14
N GLN A 59 10.82 -10.96 -4.84
CA GLN A 59 11.40 -11.87 -3.85
C GLN A 59 10.68 -13.23 -3.80
N GLY A 60 9.34 -13.24 -3.88
CA GLY A 60 8.55 -14.48 -3.94
C GLY A 60 8.77 -15.27 -5.22
N LEU A 61 8.86 -14.60 -6.37
CA LEU A 61 9.04 -15.24 -7.68
C LEU A 61 10.43 -15.86 -7.83
N ILE A 62 11.49 -15.16 -7.39
CA ILE A 62 12.88 -15.65 -7.50
C ILE A 62 13.25 -16.70 -6.45
N SER A 63 12.61 -16.67 -5.28
CA SER A 63 12.87 -17.67 -4.23
C SER A 63 12.28 -19.05 -4.55
N ASN A 64 11.35 -19.10 -5.51
CA ASN A 64 10.70 -20.34 -5.90
C ASN A 64 11.36 -20.95 -7.16
N SER A 65 12.24 -21.93 -6.93
CA SER A 65 12.91 -22.68 -8.02
C SER A 65 11.93 -23.41 -8.96
N PHE A 66 10.72 -23.73 -8.50
CA PHE A 66 9.66 -24.30 -9.35
C PHE A 66 9.15 -23.30 -10.38
N TRP A 67 9.05 -22.01 -10.04
CA TRP A 67 8.65 -20.96 -10.99
C TRP A 67 9.73 -20.69 -12.04
N MET A 68 11.01 -20.59 -11.62
CA MET A 68 12.12 -20.45 -12.57
C MET A 68 12.21 -21.62 -13.54
N LYS A 69 12.04 -22.86 -13.06
CA LYS A 69 12.08 -24.06 -13.91
C LYS A 69 10.88 -24.17 -14.86
N ASN A 70 9.65 -23.89 -14.41
CA ASN A 70 8.46 -24.05 -15.25
C ASN A 70 8.27 -22.93 -16.29
N LEU A 71 8.82 -21.74 -16.07
CA LEU A 71 8.84 -20.67 -17.08
C LEU A 71 9.96 -20.86 -18.12
N GLY A 72 10.75 -21.94 -18.04
CA GLY A 72 11.91 -22.14 -18.93
C GLY A 72 13.01 -21.11 -18.72
N MET A 73 13.00 -20.41 -17.57
CA MET A 73 13.96 -19.36 -17.22
C MET A 73 15.23 -19.98 -16.65
N PHE A 74 15.98 -20.67 -17.49
CA PHE A 74 17.35 -21.04 -17.19
C PHE A 74 18.23 -19.84 -17.53
N LEU A 75 18.97 -19.32 -16.55
CA LEU A 75 19.92 -18.21 -16.75
C LEU A 75 21.01 -18.55 -17.78
N ASP A 76 21.19 -19.84 -18.13
CA ASP A 76 22.33 -20.34 -18.92
C ASP A 76 22.00 -21.21 -20.16
N GLU A 77 20.77 -21.67 -20.41
CA GLU A 77 20.57 -22.81 -21.35
C GLU A 77 20.08 -22.49 -22.78
N HIS A 78 19.74 -21.25 -23.13
CA HIS A 78 19.29 -20.92 -24.49
C HIS A 78 19.82 -19.58 -25.04
N PRO A 79 20.96 -19.57 -25.76
CA PRO A 79 21.53 -18.35 -26.33
C PRO A 79 20.64 -17.67 -27.40
N ASP A 80 19.68 -18.40 -27.99
CA ASP A 80 18.83 -17.91 -29.08
C ASP A 80 17.41 -17.51 -28.66
N SER A 81 16.98 -17.82 -27.43
CA SER A 81 15.71 -17.33 -26.89
C SER A 81 15.99 -16.16 -25.95
N LYS A 82 15.89 -14.94 -26.48
CA LYS A 82 15.93 -13.68 -25.71
C LYS A 82 14.68 -13.51 -24.82
N ILE A 83 14.40 -14.47 -23.94
CA ILE A 83 13.50 -14.17 -22.83
C ILE A 83 14.38 -13.43 -21.83
N ASP A 84 14.22 -12.11 -21.77
CA ASP A 84 14.81 -11.34 -20.69
C ASP A 84 14.05 -11.70 -19.40
N VAL A 85 14.61 -12.68 -18.69
CA VAL A 85 14.08 -13.21 -17.43
C VAL A 85 13.90 -12.10 -16.40
N ILE A 86 14.82 -11.13 -16.39
CA ILE A 86 14.79 -10.00 -15.47
C ILE A 86 13.61 -9.08 -15.82
N GLU A 87 13.43 -8.78 -17.10
CA GLU A 87 12.30 -7.99 -17.59
C GLU A 87 10.97 -8.70 -17.30
N THR A 88 10.89 -10.01 -17.56
CA THR A 88 9.68 -10.82 -17.32
C THR A 88 9.28 -10.81 -15.85
N ILE A 89 10.23 -11.05 -14.94
CA ILE A 89 9.97 -11.02 -13.48
C ILE A 89 9.54 -9.62 -13.03
N SER A 90 10.14 -8.57 -13.61
CA SER A 90 9.79 -7.19 -13.28
C SER A 90 8.35 -6.86 -13.70
N ILE A 91 7.94 -7.25 -14.91
CA ILE A 91 6.58 -7.05 -15.43
C ILE A 91 5.56 -7.81 -14.57
N GLU A 92 5.80 -9.08 -14.28
CA GLU A 92 4.88 -9.89 -13.46
C GLU A 92 4.71 -9.30 -12.06
N SER A 93 5.81 -8.89 -11.43
CA SER A 93 5.78 -8.29 -10.10
C SER A 93 4.98 -7.00 -10.05
N ILE A 94 5.09 -6.18 -11.09
CA ILE A 94 4.26 -4.99 -11.28
C ILE A 94 2.78 -5.38 -11.43
N ASN A 95 2.47 -6.38 -12.25
CA ASN A 95 1.09 -6.83 -12.46
C ASN A 95 0.43 -7.30 -11.15
N TYR A 96 1.16 -8.05 -10.32
CA TYR A 96 0.68 -8.46 -8.99
C TYR A 96 0.42 -7.25 -8.07
N ALA A 97 1.34 -6.28 -8.05
CA ALA A 97 1.18 -5.05 -7.26
C ALA A 97 -0.05 -4.25 -7.71
N ASP A 98 -0.22 -4.07 -9.02
CA ASP A 98 -1.35 -3.33 -9.60
C ASP A 98 -2.69 -4.02 -9.33
N ALA A 99 -2.75 -5.35 -9.46
CA ALA A 99 -3.95 -6.12 -9.12
C ALA A 99 -4.32 -6.01 -7.64
N LEU A 100 -3.34 -6.03 -6.74
CA LEU A 100 -3.58 -5.88 -5.30
C LEU A 100 -4.02 -4.45 -4.96
N ILE A 101 -3.37 -3.44 -5.52
CA ILE A 101 -3.76 -2.03 -5.35
C ILE A 101 -5.19 -1.81 -5.84
N LYS A 102 -5.57 -2.38 -6.98
CA LYS A 102 -6.94 -2.31 -7.48
C LYS A 102 -7.95 -2.83 -6.46
N LYS A 103 -7.69 -4.00 -5.86
CA LYS A 103 -8.51 -4.57 -4.77
C LYS A 103 -8.54 -3.67 -3.54
N LEU A 104 -7.40 -3.14 -3.10
CA LEU A 104 -7.29 -2.27 -1.92
C LEU A 104 -8.02 -0.92 -2.11
N LYS A 105 -8.07 -0.43 -3.34
CA LYS A 105 -8.85 0.76 -3.72
C LYS A 105 -10.34 0.48 -3.89
N GLY A 106 -10.78 -0.78 -3.75
CA GLY A 106 -12.18 -1.18 -3.98
C GLY A 106 -12.62 -1.08 -5.45
N LYS A 107 -11.70 -1.24 -6.40
CA LYS A 107 -11.94 -1.16 -7.85
C LYS A 107 -11.89 -2.51 -8.55
#